data_AF-A0AAW1N7E7-F1
#
_entry.id   AF-A0AAW1N7E7-F1
#
_cell.length_a   1.000
_cell.length_b   1.000
_cell.length_c   1.000
_cell.angle_alpha   90.00
_cell.angle_beta   90.00
_cell.angle_gamma   90.00
#
_symmetry.space_group_name_H-M   'P 1'
#
loop_
_entity.id
_entity.type
_entity.pdbx_description
1 polymer ?
#
loop_
_entity_poly.entity_id
_entity_poly.type
_entity_poly.pdbx_seq_one_letter_code
_entity_poly.pdbx_strand_id
1 'polypeptide(L)'
;MYSLTLSDIFRTFADAAEVFVLADVTYGACCVDDLAAAALGVDILIHYGHSCLVPVNNTVVPCLYVFVDIAIDVKKLCDTIVSSCLSSSGVAIAGTIQFGSCIRAAKVELEGLEFRVLVPQAKPLSAG
;
A
#
# COMPACT_ATOMS: atom_id res chain seq x y z
N MET A 1 9.81 5.73 -12.70
CA MET A 1 10.70 6.91 -12.79
C MET A 1 11.28 7.33 -11.42
N TYR A 2 11.26 6.49 -10.36
CA TYR A 2 11.81 6.87 -9.04
C TYR A 2 13.03 6.04 -8.59
N SER A 3 13.29 4.91 -9.25
CA SER A 3 14.31 3.94 -8.83
C SER A 3 15.72 4.52 -8.81
N LEU A 4 16.11 5.27 -9.85
CA LEU A 4 17.46 5.87 -9.91
C LEU A 4 17.63 6.99 -8.87
N THR A 5 16.62 7.84 -8.70
CA THR A 5 16.64 8.88 -7.66
C THR A 5 16.73 8.28 -6.26
N LEU A 6 15.98 7.22 -5.98
CA LEU A 6 16.08 6.49 -4.72
C LEU A 6 17.45 5.84 -4.54
N SER A 7 18.03 5.29 -5.60
CA SER A 7 19.40 4.74 -5.58
C SER A 7 20.43 5.79 -5.17
N ASP A 8 20.35 7.00 -5.74
CA ASP A 8 21.24 8.11 -5.39
C ASP A 8 21.04 8.54 -3.91
N ILE A 9 19.79 8.58 -3.43
CA ILE A 9 19.48 8.88 -2.03
C ILE A 9 20.09 7.81 -1.10
N PHE A 10 19.93 6.52 -1.40
CA PHE A 10 20.46 5.45 -0.55
C PHE A 10 22.00 5.47 -0.50
N ARG A 11 22.66 5.71 -1.64
CA ARG A 11 24.11 5.87 -1.68
C ARG A 11 24.61 7.08 -0.89
N THR A 12 23.84 8.17 -0.91
CA THR A 12 24.24 9.44 -0.28
C THR A 12 23.94 9.46 1.23
N PHE A 13 22.82 8.88 1.64
CA PHE A 13 22.26 9.08 2.99
C PHE A 13 22.11 7.80 3.80
N ALA A 14 22.37 6.62 3.23
CA ALA A 14 22.25 5.33 3.90
C ALA A 14 23.51 4.45 3.76
N ASP A 15 24.64 5.04 3.36
CA ASP A 15 25.93 4.34 3.16
C ASP A 15 25.84 3.06 2.32
N ALA A 16 24.88 3.01 1.38
CA ALA A 16 24.69 1.85 0.52
C ALA A 16 25.86 1.75 -0.49
N ALA A 17 26.72 0.75 -0.31
CA ALA A 17 27.88 0.53 -1.18
C ALA A 17 27.45 0.24 -2.64
N GLU A 18 26.46 -0.64 -2.81
CA GLU A 18 25.87 -0.98 -4.10
C GLU A 18 24.35 -0.94 -4.02
N VAL A 19 23.71 -0.55 -5.13
CA VAL A 19 22.26 -0.52 -5.26
C VAL A 19 21.89 -1.12 -6.59
N PHE A 20 21.13 -2.21 -6.55
CA PHE A 20 20.60 -2.88 -7.73
C PHE A 20 19.13 -2.52 -7.92
N VAL A 21 18.74 -2.23 -9.15
CA VAL A 21 17.34 -2.01 -9.53
C VAL A 21 16.87 -3.22 -10.31
N LEU A 22 15.98 -4.02 -9.70
CA LEU A 22 15.33 -5.13 -10.40
C LEU A 22 14.40 -4.56 -11.47
N ALA A 23 14.63 -4.94 -12.73
CA ALA A 23 13.91 -4.40 -13.89
C ALA A 23 12.67 -5.23 -14.26
N ASP A 24 12.47 -6.38 -13.62
CA ASP A 24 11.30 -7.21 -13.84
C ASP A 24 10.02 -6.54 -13.34
N VAL A 25 8.93 -6.80 -14.05
CA VAL A 25 7.64 -6.19 -13.74
C VAL A 25 7.06 -6.85 -12.50
N THR A 26 6.99 -6.09 -11.42
CA THR A 26 6.28 -6.49 -10.21
C THR A 26 4.81 -6.07 -10.30
N TYR A 27 3.90 -7.03 -10.47
CA TYR A 27 2.45 -6.76 -10.53
C TYR A 27 1.79 -6.63 -9.15
N GLY A 28 2.51 -6.93 -8.07
CA GLY A 28 2.09 -6.80 -6.69
C GLY A 28 3.09 -7.47 -5.74
N ALA A 29 2.82 -7.45 -4.43
CA ALA A 29 3.72 -8.07 -3.45
C ALA A 29 3.72 -9.60 -3.43
N CYS A 30 2.88 -10.27 -4.24
CA CYS A 30 3.08 -11.70 -4.53
C CYS A 30 4.28 -11.94 -5.46
N CYS A 31 4.88 -10.88 -6.01
CA CYS A 31 6.04 -10.90 -6.90
C CYS A 31 7.27 -10.28 -6.22
N VAL A 32 7.49 -10.57 -4.94
CA VAL A 32 8.73 -10.18 -4.27
C VAL A 32 9.84 -11.09 -4.78
N ASP A 33 10.86 -10.50 -5.40
CA ASP A 33 11.96 -11.24 -6.01
C ASP A 33 13.16 -11.33 -5.06
N ASP A 34 12.91 -11.99 -3.93
CA ASP A 34 13.89 -12.25 -2.89
C ASP A 34 14.94 -13.30 -3.30
N LEU A 35 14.59 -14.19 -4.23
CA LEU A 35 15.52 -15.17 -4.80
C LEU A 35 16.58 -14.50 -5.69
N ALA A 36 16.20 -13.56 -6.58
CA ALA A 36 17.20 -12.81 -7.34
C ALA A 36 18.03 -11.91 -6.43
N ALA A 37 17.41 -11.27 -5.43
CA ALA A 37 18.12 -10.50 -4.41
C ALA A 37 19.17 -11.35 -3.69
N ALA A 38 18.82 -12.57 -3.28
CA ALA A 38 19.74 -13.52 -2.66
C ALA A 38 20.88 -13.93 -3.62
N ALA A 39 20.56 -14.18 -4.88
CA ALA A 39 21.56 -14.55 -5.90
C ALA A 39 22.56 -13.41 -6.19
N LEU A 40 22.12 -12.15 -6.06
CA LEU A 40 22.97 -10.96 -6.15
C LEU A 40 23.77 -10.69 -4.87
N GLY A 41 23.48 -11.41 -3.77
CA GLY A 41 24.18 -11.26 -2.51
C GLY A 41 23.86 -9.96 -1.77
N VAL A 42 22.67 -9.39 -1.95
CA VAL A 42 22.28 -8.14 -1.29
C VAL A 42 21.92 -8.36 0.18
N ASP A 43 22.22 -7.39 1.04
CA ASP A 43 21.91 -7.46 2.47
C ASP A 43 20.42 -7.21 2.79
N ILE A 44 19.75 -6.43 1.94
CA ILE A 44 18.35 -6.03 2.11
C ILE A 44 17.65 -5.84 0.77
N LEU A 45 16.38 -6.26 0.70
CA LEU A 45 15.48 -5.97 -0.41
C LEU A 45 14.47 -4.91 0.00
N ILE A 46 14.35 -3.82 -0.78
CA ILE A 46 13.32 -2.80 -0.57
C ILE A 46 12.24 -2.97 -1.63
N HIS A 47 11.05 -3.41 -1.23
CA HIS A 47 9.91 -3.63 -2.11
C HIS A 47 8.91 -2.46 -2.02
N TYR A 48 8.91 -1.60 -3.03
CA TYR A 48 7.88 -0.57 -3.18
C TYR A 48 6.67 -1.18 -3.88
N GLY A 49 5.53 -1.23 -3.21
CA GLY A 49 4.39 -1.91 -3.80
C GLY A 49 3.14 -1.95 -2.95
N HIS A 50 2.23 -2.80 -3.39
CA HIS A 50 0.86 -2.84 -2.90
C HIS A 50 0.54 -4.26 -2.39
N SER A 51 0.01 -4.31 -1.17
CA SER A 51 -0.35 -5.48 -0.37
C SER A 51 0.85 -6.22 0.22
N CYS A 52 0.68 -6.99 1.28
CA CYS A 52 1.71 -7.87 1.86
C CYS A 52 1.18 -9.29 1.83
N LEU A 53 1.07 -9.87 0.63
CA LEU A 53 0.61 -11.25 0.49
C LEU A 53 1.67 -12.24 0.97
N VAL A 54 2.96 -11.90 0.83
CA VAL A 54 4.07 -12.66 1.39
C VAL A 54 4.43 -12.07 2.76
N PRO A 55 4.30 -12.82 3.86
CA PRO A 55 4.80 -12.37 5.16
C PRO A 55 6.30 -12.06 5.07
N VAL A 56 6.74 -10.94 5.66
CA VAL A 56 8.17 -10.56 5.72
C VAL A 56 9.07 -11.65 6.32
N ASN A 57 8.52 -12.50 7.18
CA ASN A 57 9.26 -13.61 7.80
C ASN A 57 9.46 -14.81 6.86
N ASN A 58 8.88 -14.77 5.66
CA ASN A 58 8.94 -15.85 4.68
C ASN A 58 9.87 -15.51 3.51
N THR A 59 10.53 -14.34 3.51
CA THR A 59 11.49 -13.98 2.45
C THR A 59 12.89 -14.50 2.78
N VAL A 60 13.65 -14.87 1.74
CA VAL A 60 15.02 -15.39 1.84
C VAL A 60 16.01 -14.30 2.27
N VAL A 61 15.81 -13.08 1.77
CA VAL A 61 16.57 -11.87 2.16
C VAL A 61 15.68 -11.00 3.05
N PRO A 62 16.23 -10.30 4.06
CA PRO A 62 15.48 -9.29 4.81
C PRO A 62 14.78 -8.30 3.86
N CYS A 63 13.46 -8.16 4.00
CA CYS A 63 12.65 -7.36 3.09
C CYS A 63 11.96 -6.20 3.82
N LEU A 64 12.18 -4.97 3.33
CA LEU A 64 11.46 -3.77 3.74
C LEU A 64 10.36 -3.46 2.72
N TYR A 65 9.11 -3.56 3.16
CA TYR A 65 7.97 -3.12 2.35
C TYR A 65 7.74 -1.62 2.56
N VAL A 66 7.71 -0.88 1.45
CA VAL A 66 7.33 0.53 1.44
C VAL A 66 5.98 0.65 0.75
N PHE A 67 4.93 0.90 1.56
CA PHE A 67 3.59 1.10 1.05
C PHE A 67 3.47 2.46 0.38
N VAL A 68 2.82 2.47 -0.79
CA VAL A 68 2.43 3.70 -1.48
C VAL A 68 1.00 4.04 -1.11
N ASP A 69 0.80 5.25 -0.61
CA ASP A 69 -0.53 5.81 -0.33
C ASP A 69 -0.90 6.76 -1.47
N ILE A 70 -2.12 6.62 -2.01
CA ILE A 70 -2.65 7.47 -3.05
C ILE A 70 -3.70 8.37 -2.41
N ALA A 71 -3.42 9.67 -2.42
CA ALA A 71 -4.34 10.68 -1.96
C ALA A 71 -5.58 10.75 -2.87
N ILE A 72 -6.74 10.70 -2.25
CA ILE A 72 -8.04 10.99 -2.86
C ILE A 72 -8.68 12.12 -2.05
N ASP A 73 -9.42 12.99 -2.72
CA ASP A 73 -10.28 13.97 -2.05
C ASP A 73 -11.42 13.24 -1.33
N VAL A 74 -11.22 13.02 -0.02
CA VAL A 74 -12.17 12.33 0.86
C VAL A 74 -13.50 13.05 0.89
N LYS A 75 -13.49 14.39 0.95
CA LYS A 75 -14.71 15.18 0.98
C LYS A 75 -15.51 14.95 -0.31
N LYS A 76 -14.87 15.01 -1.47
CA LYS A 76 -15.54 14.77 -2.75
C LYS A 76 -16.11 13.35 -2.84
N LEU A 77 -15.41 12.35 -2.31
CA LEU A 77 -15.90 10.98 -2.20
C LEU A 77 -17.17 10.92 -1.34
N CYS A 78 -17.14 11.50 -0.14
CA CYS A 78 -18.28 11.53 0.78
C CYS A 78 -19.48 12.27 0.19
N ASP A 79 -19.28 13.47 -0.38
CA ASP A 79 -20.34 14.23 -1.07
C ASP A 79 -21.00 13.40 -2.18
N THR A 80 -20.20 12.64 -2.94
CA THR A 80 -20.69 11.79 -4.02
C THR A 80 -21.55 10.63 -3.49
N ILE A 81 -21.11 9.98 -2.41
CA ILE A 81 -21.87 8.90 -1.74
C ILE A 81 -23.20 9.44 -1.22
N VAL A 82 -23.18 10.59 -0.52
CA VAL A 82 -24.40 11.22 0.02
C VAL A 82 -25.38 11.56 -1.09
N SER A 83 -24.90 12.14 -2.20
CA SER A 83 -25.76 12.49 -3.35
C SER A 83 -26.34 11.27 -4.08
N SER A 84 -25.69 10.11 -3.98
CA SER A 84 -26.09 8.87 -4.66
C SER A 84 -27.03 7.99 -3.82
N CYS A 85 -27.05 8.16 -2.50
CA CYS A 85 -27.83 7.33 -1.58
C CYS A 85 -29.17 7.99 -1.20
N LEU A 86 -30.27 7.24 -1.27
CA LEU A 86 -31.58 7.67 -0.79
C LEU A 86 -31.67 7.55 0.74
N SER A 87 -31.16 8.55 1.47
CA SER A 87 -31.20 8.69 2.95
C SER A 87 -30.56 7.55 3.78
N SER A 88 -30.00 7.91 4.94
CA SER A 88 -29.46 7.09 6.05
C SER A 88 -29.35 5.57 5.82
N SER A 89 -28.56 5.17 4.83
CA SER A 89 -28.41 3.77 4.41
C SER A 89 -27.10 3.19 4.92
N GLY A 90 -27.06 1.86 5.06
CA GLY A 90 -25.80 1.16 5.31
C GLY A 90 -24.91 1.20 4.08
N VAL A 91 -23.65 1.62 4.22
CA VAL A 91 -22.65 1.66 3.14
C VAL A 91 -21.48 0.78 3.52
N ALA A 92 -21.03 -0.07 2.59
CA ALA A 92 -19.76 -0.77 2.70
C ALA A 92 -18.70 -0.07 1.86
N ILE A 93 -17.55 0.24 2.43
CA ILE A 93 -16.42 0.89 1.75
C ILE A 93 -15.23 -0.07 1.79
N ALA A 94 -14.72 -0.40 0.60
CA ALA A 94 -13.56 -1.24 0.41
C ALA A 94 -12.73 -0.70 -0.76
N GLY A 95 -11.45 -1.04 -0.80
CA GLY A 95 -10.54 -0.63 -1.86
C GLY A 95 -9.23 -1.39 -1.81
N THR A 96 -8.22 -0.91 -2.54
CA THR A 96 -6.88 -1.49 -2.47
C THR A 96 -6.06 -0.79 -1.39
N ILE A 97 -4.96 -1.41 -0.94
CA ILE A 97 -4.14 -0.90 0.18
C ILE A 97 -3.69 0.55 0.01
N GLN A 98 -3.52 1.01 -1.23
CA GLN A 98 -3.10 2.36 -1.58
C GLN A 98 -4.09 3.43 -1.16
N PHE A 99 -5.37 3.06 -0.96
CA PHE A 99 -6.42 3.96 -0.54
C PHE A 99 -6.80 3.75 0.92
N GLY A 100 -6.03 2.95 1.67
CA GLY A 100 -6.35 2.61 3.06
C GLY A 100 -6.50 3.84 3.95
N SER A 101 -5.70 4.89 3.75
CA SER A 101 -5.83 6.17 4.47
C SER A 101 -7.18 6.83 4.17
N CYS A 102 -7.53 6.94 2.88
CA CYS A 102 -8.78 7.51 2.39
C CYS A 102 -10.01 6.76 2.90
N ILE A 103 -10.01 5.42 2.86
CA ILE A 103 -11.12 4.59 3.34
C ILE A 103 -11.37 4.84 4.84
N ARG A 104 -10.31 4.92 5.65
CA ARG A 104 -10.42 5.21 7.08
C ARG A 104 -10.99 6.62 7.33
N ALA A 105 -10.52 7.60 6.57
CA ALA A 105 -11.02 8.97 6.67
C ALA A 105 -12.51 9.08 6.24
N ALA A 106 -12.87 8.48 5.12
CA ALA A 106 -14.24 8.48 4.59
C ALA A 106 -15.23 7.80 5.55
N LYS A 107 -14.82 6.73 6.24
CA LYS A 107 -15.61 6.10 7.29
C LYS A 107 -15.99 7.10 8.38
N VAL A 108 -15.02 7.84 8.91
CA VAL A 108 -15.25 8.83 9.98
C VAL A 108 -16.20 9.94 9.50
N GLU A 109 -15.97 10.46 8.30
CA GLU A 109 -16.79 11.54 7.73
C GLU A 109 -18.24 11.12 7.48
N LEU A 110 -18.46 9.93 6.92
CA LEU A 110 -19.80 9.39 6.65
C LEU A 110 -20.54 8.97 7.93
N GLU A 111 -19.85 8.41 8.93
CA GLU A 111 -20.46 8.13 10.24
C GLU A 111 -20.91 9.42 10.94
N GLY A 112 -20.20 10.53 10.74
CA GLY A 112 -20.62 11.86 11.19
C GLY A 112 -21.87 12.40 10.49
N LEU A 113 -22.24 11.84 9.33
CA LEU A 113 -23.46 12.15 8.57
C LEU A 113 -24.56 11.09 8.79
N GLU A 114 -24.48 10.34 9.89
CA GLU A 114 -25.46 9.30 10.28
C GLU A 114 -25.53 8.09 9.35
N PHE A 115 -24.51 7.84 8.50
CA PHE A 115 -24.41 6.59 7.75
C PHE A 115 -23.91 5.45 8.63
N ARG A 116 -24.44 4.24 8.43
CA ARG A 116 -23.85 3.03 9.00
C ARG A 116 -22.76 2.51 8.06
N VAL A 117 -21.50 2.75 8.40
CA VAL A 117 -20.37 2.41 7.53
C VAL A 117 -19.68 1.10 7.94
N LEU A 118 -19.67 0.12 7.04
CA LEU A 118 -18.91 -1.11 7.14
C LEU A 118 -17.60 -0.99 6.33
N VAL A 119 -16.47 -1.18 7.00
CA VAL A 119 -15.17 -1.37 6.33
C VAL A 119 -14.76 -2.82 6.60
N PRO A 120 -14.94 -3.75 5.64
CA PRO A 120 -14.70 -5.16 5.87
C PRO A 120 -13.22 -5.43 6.10
N GLN A 121 -12.92 -6.51 6.83
CA GLN A 121 -11.56 -6.98 7.06
C GLN A 121 -11.49 -8.50 6.96
N ALA A 122 -10.56 -8.99 6.15
CA ALA A 122 -10.22 -10.41 6.05
C ALA A 122 -8.74 -10.59 6.40
N LYS A 123 -8.44 -11.09 7.61
CA LYS A 123 -7.04 -11.31 8.04
C LYS A 123 -6.35 -12.33 7.11
N PRO A 124 -5.07 -12.13 6.76
CA PRO A 124 -4.13 -11.14 7.32
C PRO A 124 -4.20 -9.73 6.70
N LEU A 125 -5.14 -9.46 5.79
CA LEU A 125 -5.25 -8.16 5.12
C LEU A 125 -5.77 -7.07 6.08
N SER A 126 -5.38 -5.83 5.77
CA SER A 126 -5.89 -4.64 6.45
C SER A 126 -7.40 -4.47 6.21
N ALA A 127 -8.06 -3.69 7.05
CA ALA A 127 -9.45 -3.31 6.82
C ALA A 127 -9.55 -2.31 5.65
N GLY A 128 -10.56 -2.50 4.80
CA GLY A 128 -10.78 -1.71 3.58
C GLY A 128 -10.24 -2.39 2.35
#